data_AF-A0A662B7M1-F1
#
_entry.id   AF-A0A662B7M1-F1
#
_cell.length_a   1.000
_cell.length_b   1.000
_cell.length_c   1.000
_cell.angle_alpha   90.00
_cell.angle_beta   90.00
_cell.angle_gamma   90.00
#
_symmetry.space_group_name_H-M   'P 1'
#
loop_
_entity.id
_entity.type
_entity.pdbx_description
1 polymer ?
#
loop_
_entity_poly.entity_id
_entity_poly.type
_entity_poly.pdbx_seq_one_letter_code
_entity_poly.pdbx_strand_id
1 'polypeptide(L)'
;HVIATPVSGTYAAFAFDEDQHFKVLLSEIVRDEKIVWEYTGGNLDWDHSRIVFRLEETGKGKTLLTFSQSELPDTGKVDKWRNSWSNFLDQLKRFVLKELSHA
;
A
#
# COMPACT_ATOMS: atom_id res chain seq x y z
N HIS A 1 9.36 -17.45 13.09
CA HIS A 1 8.28 -16.80 12.31
C HIS A 1 8.47 -17.14 10.85
N VAL A 2 7.52 -17.82 10.22
CA VAL A 2 7.54 -18.02 8.76
C VAL A 2 7.02 -16.73 8.14
N ILE A 3 7.92 -15.93 7.57
CA ILE A 3 7.51 -14.77 6.75
C ILE A 3 7.12 -15.35 5.39
N ALA A 4 5.82 -15.44 5.12
CA ALA A 4 5.35 -15.87 3.80
C ALA A 4 5.91 -14.91 2.74
N THR A 5 6.57 -15.45 1.72
CA THR A 5 6.99 -14.63 0.57
C THR A 5 5.74 -14.25 -0.22
N PRO A 6 5.42 -12.95 -0.38
CA PRO A 6 4.28 -12.55 -1.20
C PRO A 6 4.54 -12.93 -2.67
N VAL A 7 3.54 -13.51 -3.31
CA VAL A 7 3.59 -13.95 -4.72
C VAL A 7 2.34 -13.41 -5.41
N SER A 8 2.45 -13.05 -6.69
CA SER A 8 1.26 -12.67 -7.46
C SER A 8 0.21 -13.77 -7.46
N GLY A 9 -1.05 -13.40 -7.37
CA GLY A 9 -2.19 -14.31 -7.26
C GLY A 9 -2.50 -14.77 -5.83
N THR A 10 -1.73 -14.36 -4.82
CA THR A 10 -2.06 -14.64 -3.42
C THR A 10 -2.83 -13.51 -2.76
N TYR A 11 -3.46 -13.81 -1.63
CA TYR A 11 -4.16 -12.81 -0.83
C TYR A 11 -3.33 -12.38 0.36
N ALA A 12 -3.36 -11.08 0.67
CA ALA A 12 -2.92 -10.54 1.95
C ALA A 12 -4.13 -10.06 2.74
N ALA A 13 -4.12 -10.30 4.05
CA ALA A 13 -5.10 -9.78 4.98
C ALA A 13 -4.38 -8.89 5.99
N PHE A 14 -4.95 -7.71 6.22
CA PHE A 14 -4.44 -6.73 7.15
C PHE A 14 -5.51 -6.46 8.20
N ALA A 15 -5.06 -6.28 9.45
CA ALA A 15 -5.88 -5.85 10.56
C ALA A 15 -5.16 -4.67 11.23
N PHE A 16 -5.80 -3.51 11.21
CA PHE A 16 -5.39 -2.30 11.90
C PHE A 16 -6.44 -2.05 12.99
N ASP A 17 -6.00 -2.06 14.24
CA ASP A 17 -6.88 -2.02 15.41
C ASP A 17 -7.96 -3.14 15.42
N GLU A 18 -8.90 -3.10 16.35
CA GLU A 18 -9.96 -4.13 16.46
C GLU A 18 -10.96 -4.07 15.28
N ASP A 19 -11.10 -2.90 14.66
CA ASP A 19 -12.20 -2.56 13.77
C ASP A 19 -11.78 -2.22 12.33
N GLN A 20 -10.53 -2.40 11.90
CA GLN A 20 -10.19 -2.20 10.48
C GLN A 20 -9.50 -3.44 9.94
N HIS A 21 -10.25 -4.27 9.23
CA HIS A 21 -9.70 -5.45 8.58
C HIS A 21 -10.05 -5.43 7.11
N PHE A 22 -9.05 -5.68 6.27
CA PHE A 22 -9.25 -5.80 4.84
C PHE A 22 -8.35 -6.84 4.21
N LYS A 23 -8.82 -7.37 3.09
CA LYS A 23 -8.18 -8.40 2.30
C LYS A 23 -7.96 -7.88 0.89
N VAL A 24 -6.74 -8.04 0.39
CA VAL A 24 -6.37 -7.69 -0.98
C VAL A 24 -5.84 -8.90 -1.71
N LEU A 25 -6.09 -8.96 -3.02
CA LEU A 25 -5.39 -9.82 -3.95
C LEU A 25 -4.13 -9.10 -4.42
N LEU A 26 -2.97 -9.74 -4.35
CA LEU A 26 -1.73 -9.26 -4.95
C LEU A 26 -1.77 -9.61 -6.44
N SER A 27 -2.39 -8.77 -7.27
CA SER A 27 -2.57 -9.10 -8.69
C SER A 27 -1.29 -8.96 -9.50
N GLU A 28 -0.32 -8.14 -9.04
CA GLU A 28 0.98 -7.98 -9.69
C GLU A 28 2.08 -7.67 -8.67
N ILE A 29 3.22 -8.33 -8.80
CA ILE A 29 4.44 -8.04 -8.03
C ILE A 29 5.62 -8.07 -9.00
N VAL A 30 6.27 -6.93 -9.16
CA VAL A 30 7.57 -6.80 -9.82
C VAL A 30 8.57 -6.43 -8.74
N ARG A 31 9.51 -7.32 -8.47
CA ARG A 31 10.50 -7.14 -7.40
C ARG A 31 11.20 -5.78 -7.54
N ASP A 32 11.29 -5.07 -6.42
CA ASP A 32 11.93 -3.75 -6.29
C ASP A 32 11.37 -2.63 -7.16
N GLU A 33 10.22 -2.86 -7.83
CA GLU A 33 9.65 -1.90 -8.78
C GLU A 33 8.17 -1.62 -8.51
N LYS A 34 7.33 -2.65 -8.37
CA LYS A 34 5.88 -2.45 -8.42
C LYS A 34 5.11 -3.49 -7.63
N ILE A 35 4.04 -3.04 -7.00
CA ILE A 35 3.01 -3.92 -6.45
C ILE A 35 1.63 -3.37 -6.75
N VAL A 36 0.71 -4.26 -7.12
CA VAL A 36 -0.70 -3.95 -7.35
C VAL A 36 -1.55 -4.79 -6.40
N TRP A 37 -2.43 -4.10 -5.69
CA TRP A 37 -3.42 -4.70 -4.81
C TRP A 37 -4.82 -4.42 -5.33
N GLU A 38 -5.65 -5.44 -5.34
CA GLU A 38 -7.08 -5.32 -5.64
C GLU A 38 -7.85 -5.65 -4.37
N TYR A 39 -8.71 -4.73 -3.93
CA TYR A 39 -9.52 -4.93 -2.74
C TYR A 39 -10.52 -6.07 -2.97
N THR A 40 -10.55 -7.03 -2.05
CA THR A 40 -11.39 -8.25 -2.18
C THR A 40 -12.36 -8.46 -1.02
N GLY A 41 -12.37 -7.55 -0.04
CA GLY A 41 -13.33 -7.56 1.06
C GLY A 41 -12.72 -7.13 2.38
N GLY A 42 -13.58 -6.97 3.38
CA GLY A 42 -13.25 -6.35 4.66
C GLY A 42 -14.36 -5.40 5.08
N ASN A 43 -14.09 -4.60 6.09
CA ASN A 43 -15.03 -3.60 6.60
C ASN A 43 -14.67 -2.17 6.17
N LEU A 44 -13.91 -2.03 5.08
CA LEU A 44 -13.65 -0.76 4.43
C LEU A 44 -14.59 -0.57 3.25
N ASP A 45 -15.04 0.66 3.02
CA ASP A 45 -15.88 1.02 1.87
C ASP A 45 -15.02 1.23 0.60
N TRP A 46 -14.08 0.32 0.34
CA TRP A 46 -13.11 0.36 -0.74
C TRP A 46 -13.43 -0.66 -1.84
N ASP A 47 -14.70 -1.06 -1.93
CA ASP A 47 -15.15 -2.12 -2.84
C ASP A 47 -14.62 -1.90 -4.25
N HIS A 48 -14.01 -2.95 -4.81
CA HIS A 48 -13.39 -2.98 -6.13
C HIS A 48 -12.21 -2.02 -6.35
N SER A 49 -11.73 -1.32 -5.31
CA SER A 49 -10.62 -0.39 -5.50
C SER A 49 -9.31 -1.10 -5.85
N ARG A 50 -8.53 -0.44 -6.71
CA ARG A 50 -7.21 -0.88 -7.15
C ARG A 50 -6.16 0.06 -6.60
N ILE A 51 -5.20 -0.49 -5.85
CA ILE A 51 -4.10 0.24 -5.23
C ILE A 51 -2.79 -0.14 -5.93
N VAL A 52 -1.98 0.86 -6.27
CA VAL A 52 -0.70 0.67 -6.95
C VAL A 52 0.38 1.44 -6.22
N PHE A 53 1.48 0.75 -5.94
CA PHE A 53 2.74 1.38 -5.54
C PHE A 53 3.80 1.10 -6.62
N ARG A 54 4.52 2.14 -7.02
CA ARG A 54 5.64 2.06 -7.96
C ARG A 54 6.87 2.73 -7.37
N LEU A 55 8.01 2.08 -7.52
CA LEU A 55 9.32 2.55 -7.13
C LEU A 55 10.12 2.84 -8.39
N GLU A 56 10.78 3.99 -8.39
CA GLU A 56 11.69 4.37 -9.46
C GLU A 56 12.97 4.92 -8.83
N GLU A 57 14.13 4.48 -9.32
CA GLU A 57 15.39 5.09 -8.95
C GLU A 57 15.49 6.46 -9.64
N THR A 58 15.63 7.50 -8.83
CA THR A 58 16.01 8.81 -9.35
C THR A 58 17.53 8.88 -9.35
N GLY A 59 18.13 9.46 -10.40
CA GLY A 59 19.58 9.49 -10.63
C GLY A 59 20.44 10.30 -9.62
N LYS A 60 20.07 10.29 -8.33
CA LYS A 60 20.72 10.97 -7.21
C LYS A 60 20.69 10.12 -5.92
N GLY A 61 20.64 8.79 -6.05
CA GLY A 61 20.58 7.88 -4.89
C GLY A 61 19.31 8.05 -4.06
N LYS A 62 18.20 8.43 -4.68
CA LYS A 62 16.89 8.54 -4.03
C LYS A 62 15.88 7.69 -4.79
N THR A 63 14.96 7.08 -4.07
CA THR A 63 13.83 6.36 -4.66
C THR A 63 12.60 7.25 -4.68
N LEU A 64 11.94 7.36 -5.83
CA LEU A 64 10.60 7.92 -5.95
C LEU A 64 9.59 6.80 -5.71
N LEU A 65 8.71 7.00 -4.72
CA LEU A 65 7.54 6.15 -4.49
C LEU A 65 6.30 6.88 -5.01
N THR A 66 5.67 6.34 -6.04
CA THR A 66 4.37 6.79 -6.53
C THR A 66 3.28 5.88 -6.01
N PHE A 67 2.27 6.47 -5.37
CA PHE A 67 1.07 5.79 -4.88
C PHE A 67 -0.16 6.24 -5.69
N SER A 68 -1.02 5.30 -6.05
CA SER A 68 -2.36 5.60 -6.56
C SER A 68 -3.40 4.61 -6.03
N GLN A 69 -4.61 5.10 -5.84
CA GLN A 69 -5.80 4.29 -5.59
C GLN A 69 -6.90 4.73 -6.55
N SER A 70 -7.45 3.80 -7.33
CA SER A 70 -8.50 4.02 -8.33
C SER A 70 -9.71 3.14 -8.07
N GLU A 71 -10.78 3.34 -8.86
CA GLU A 71 -12.03 2.57 -8.76
C GLU A 71 -12.70 2.72 -7.38
N LEU A 72 -12.52 3.89 -6.77
CA LEU A 72 -13.15 4.23 -5.49
C LEU A 72 -14.64 4.52 -5.68
N PRO A 73 -15.51 4.02 -4.78
CA PRO A 73 -16.92 4.36 -4.80
C PRO A 73 -17.15 5.82 -4.40
N ASP A 74 -18.18 6.44 -4.95
CA ASP A 74 -18.61 7.79 -4.58
C ASP A 74 -19.32 7.79 -3.23
N THR A 75 -18.54 7.98 -2.17
CA THR A 75 -19.00 7.90 -0.77
C THR A 75 -18.83 9.21 -0.01
N GLY A 76 -18.29 10.25 -0.66
CA GLY A 76 -17.83 11.48 0.01
C GLY A 76 -16.65 11.29 0.97
N LYS A 77 -16.06 10.09 1.06
CA LYS A 77 -14.95 9.76 1.99
C LYS A 77 -13.56 9.85 1.36
N VAL A 78 -13.46 10.19 0.07
CA VAL A 78 -12.20 10.21 -0.69
C VAL A 78 -11.13 11.07 -0.01
N ASP A 79 -11.51 12.26 0.48
CA ASP A 79 -10.57 13.15 1.18
C ASP A 79 -10.03 12.53 2.48
N LYS A 80 -10.89 11.80 3.21
CA LYS A 80 -10.48 11.08 4.42
C LYS A 80 -9.43 10.01 4.08
N TRP A 81 -9.68 9.20 3.04
CA TRP A 81 -8.72 8.18 2.61
C TRP A 81 -7.41 8.78 2.10
N ARG A 82 -7.48 9.86 1.32
CA ARG A 82 -6.29 10.60 0.87
C ARG A 82 -5.45 11.08 2.05
N ASN A 83 -6.07 11.60 3.10
CA ASN A 83 -5.37 12.07 4.30
C ASN A 83 -4.74 10.91 5.07
N SER A 84 -5.46 9.78 5.22
CA SER A 84 -4.92 8.56 5.84
C SER A 84 -3.69 8.03 5.09
N TRP A 85 -3.76 7.91 3.76
CA TRP A 85 -2.63 7.49 2.94
C TRP A 85 -1.45 8.46 3.01
N SER A 86 -1.73 9.77 2.95
CA SER A 86 -0.68 10.80 3.08
C SER A 86 0.07 10.66 4.41
N ASN A 87 -0.65 10.44 5.52
CA ASN A 87 -0.04 10.23 6.83
C ASN A 87 0.79 8.94 6.88
N PHE A 88 0.27 7.84 6.33
CA PHE A 88 0.99 6.57 6.28
C PHE A 88 2.29 6.67 5.46
N LEU A 89 2.24 7.33 4.29
CA LEU A 89 3.40 7.53 3.43
C LEU A 89 4.46 8.45 4.07
N ASP A 90 4.05 9.47 4.84
CA ASP A 90 4.99 10.29 5.61
C ASP A 90 5.67 9.47 6.71
N GLN A 91 4.93 8.62 7.43
CA GLN A 91 5.48 7.72 8.45
C GLN A 91 6.45 6.71 7.82
N LEU A 92 6.10 6.10 6.69
CA LEU A 92 6.98 5.19 5.95
C LEU A 92 8.29 5.88 5.57
N LYS A 93 8.21 7.10 5.03
CA LYS A 93 9.40 7.88 4.67
C LYS A 93 10.30 8.13 5.89
N ARG A 94 9.73 8.53 7.03
CA ARG A 94 10.50 8.76 8.27
C ARG A 94 11.15 7.48 8.77
N PHE A 95 10.41 6.36 8.74
CA PHE A 95 10.93 5.05 9.13
C PHE A 95 12.12 4.65 8.27
N VAL A 96 11.99 4.67 6.95
CA VAL A 96 13.07 4.31 6.01
C VAL A 96 14.29 5.22 6.19
N LEU A 97 14.09 6.53 6.32
CA LEU A 97 15.20 7.47 6.55
C LEU A 97 15.93 7.23 7.88
N LYS A 98 15.21 6.84 8.92
CA LYS A 98 15.80 6.47 10.21
C LYS A 98 16.58 5.16 10.10
N GLU A 99 16.06 4.14 9.43
CA GLU A 99 16.78 2.86 9.26
C GLU A 99 18.07 3.07 8.45
N LEU A 100 18.02 3.90 7.40
CA LEU A 100 19.21 4.26 6.61
C LEU A 100 20.26 5.05 7.40
N SER A 101 19.89 5.79 8.45
CA SER A 101 20.86 6.52 9.27
C SER A 101 21.59 5.64 10.28
N HIS A 102 21.14 4.39 10.48
CA HIS A 102 21.73 3.42 11.40
C HIS A 102 22.44 2.26 10.66
N ALA A 103 22.41 2.27 9.33
CA ALA A 103 23.08 1.29 8.45
C ALA A 103 24.43 1.83 7.96
#